data_AF-A0A8G2E4G5-F1
#
_entry.id   AF-A0A8G2E4G5-F1
#
_cell.length_a   1.000
_cell.length_b   1.000
_cell.length_c   1.000
_cell.angle_alpha   90.00
_cell.angle_beta   90.00
_cell.angle_gamma   90.00
#
_symmetry.space_group_name_H-M   'P 1'
#
loop_
_entity.id
_entity.type
_entity.pdbx_description
1 polymer ?
#
loop_
_entity_poly.entity_id
_entity_poly.type
_entity_poly.pdbx_seq_one_letter_code
_entity_poly.pdbx_strand_id
1 'polypeptide(L)'
;MAEHGILADVDPLVAAFWKTAAFDSAWLITAMHELTITVEEWDRWRAANPRGRRDRALKCLFLNRTTFSGILHGRAGPIGGRAQTSKYTIDCRFGLEGLTRRINGVAELASAGRLLDVWQADWRTCLQRVSERFGFLEDHEVVIYLDPPYVDKALWLYEWSFDSEEHSALASVLLKDTEYRWLLSYDDHGAVRDLYCGQHGQTTLHVSHRYTAAGSEKRTVKDELLVTNLPTIPPSDRYRILDPQNRTKQRELD
;
A
#
# COMPACT_ATOMS: atom_id res chain seq x y z
N MET A 1 17.74 -10.87 -6.56
CA MET A 1 17.05 -9.70 -5.97
C MET A 1 16.50 -8.88 -7.11
N ALA A 2 15.35 -8.21 -6.96
CA ALA A 2 14.85 -7.32 -8.00
C ALA A 2 15.81 -6.13 -8.20
N GLU A 3 16.25 -5.92 -9.44
CA GLU A 3 17.21 -4.87 -9.80
C GLU A 3 16.50 -3.54 -10.06
N HIS A 4 15.31 -3.62 -10.65
CA HIS A 4 14.46 -2.50 -11.03
C HIS A 4 13.06 -2.65 -10.45
N GLY A 5 12.40 -1.52 -10.19
CA GLY A 5 11.06 -1.44 -9.66
C GLY A 5 10.24 -0.33 -10.29
N ILE A 6 8.94 -0.54 -10.31
CA ILE A 6 7.92 0.44 -10.68
C ILE A 6 6.91 0.47 -9.56
N LEU A 7 6.50 1.66 -9.15
CA LEU A 7 5.40 1.83 -8.20
C LEU A 7 4.14 2.19 -8.96
N ALA A 8 2.99 1.74 -8.46
CA ALA A 8 1.70 2.14 -9.01
C ALA A 8 0.69 2.33 -7.89
N ASP A 9 -0.16 3.34 -8.05
CA ASP A 9 -1.32 3.56 -7.20
C ASP A 9 -2.43 4.21 -8.04
N VAL A 10 -3.68 3.90 -7.73
CA VAL A 10 -4.83 4.53 -8.39
C VAL A 10 -5.05 5.95 -7.86
N ASP A 11 -4.63 6.22 -6.62
CA ASP A 11 -4.77 7.53 -5.98
C ASP A 11 -3.85 8.58 -6.64
N PRO A 12 -4.42 9.65 -7.24
CA PRO A 12 -3.63 10.72 -7.86
C PRO A 12 -2.72 11.46 -6.87
N LEU A 13 -3.04 11.52 -5.59
CA LEU A 13 -2.21 12.15 -4.56
C LEU A 13 -1.00 11.26 -4.23
N VAL A 14 -1.22 9.96 -4.00
CA VAL A 14 -0.16 9.00 -3.66
C VAL A 14 0.78 8.80 -4.86
N ALA A 15 0.24 8.57 -6.06
CA ALA A 15 1.03 8.44 -7.26
C ALA A 15 1.84 9.73 -7.55
N ALA A 16 1.23 10.92 -7.39
CA ALA A 16 1.95 12.18 -7.55
C ALA A 16 3.06 12.37 -6.50
N PHE A 17 2.81 11.98 -5.25
CA PHE A 17 3.81 12.03 -4.18
C PHE A 17 5.02 11.18 -4.53
N TRP A 18 4.84 9.89 -4.82
CA TRP A 18 5.96 9.01 -5.15
C TRP A 18 6.71 9.46 -6.40
N LYS A 19 5.98 9.91 -7.43
CA LYS A 19 6.61 10.40 -8.66
C LYS A 19 7.45 11.65 -8.41
N THR A 20 6.97 12.56 -7.56
CA THR A 20 7.71 13.79 -7.23
C THR A 20 8.86 13.50 -6.28
N ALA A 21 8.68 12.63 -5.28
CA ALA A 21 9.74 12.22 -4.36
C ALA A 21 10.89 11.49 -5.07
N ALA A 22 10.60 10.73 -6.14
CA ALA A 22 11.60 10.04 -6.93
C ALA A 22 12.32 10.96 -7.94
N PHE A 23 11.57 11.77 -8.69
CA PHE A 23 12.09 12.45 -9.89
C PHE A 23 12.11 13.97 -9.82
N ASP A 24 11.70 14.57 -8.70
CA ASP A 24 11.61 16.01 -8.48
C ASP A 24 11.80 16.35 -6.98
N SER A 25 12.68 15.58 -6.33
CA SER A 25 12.86 15.55 -4.88
C SER A 25 13.33 16.88 -4.31
N ALA A 26 14.25 17.56 -5.00
CA ALA A 26 14.76 18.86 -4.60
C ALA A 26 13.64 19.90 -4.47
N TRP A 27 12.73 19.94 -5.46
CA TRP A 27 11.57 20.82 -5.40
C TRP A 27 10.65 20.44 -4.22
N LEU A 28 10.35 19.15 -4.04
CA LEU A 28 9.47 18.70 -2.96
C LEU A 28 10.05 19.02 -1.58
N ILE A 29 11.36 18.85 -1.40
CA ILE A 29 12.06 19.17 -0.14
C ILE A 29 12.01 20.68 0.12
N THR A 30 12.31 21.52 -0.87
CA THR A 30 12.23 22.98 -0.71
C THR A 30 10.81 23.41 -0.34
N ALA A 31 9.81 22.97 -1.11
CA ALA A 31 8.42 23.30 -0.84
C ALA A 31 7.95 22.79 0.53
N MET A 32 8.42 21.62 0.97
CA MET A 32 8.12 21.08 2.30
C MET A 32 8.65 21.96 3.44
N HIS A 33 9.85 22.55 3.29
CA HIS A 33 10.44 23.42 4.30
C HIS A 33 9.77 24.79 4.39
N GLU A 34 9.10 25.22 3.31
CA GLU A 34 8.36 26.48 3.26
C GLU A 34 6.94 26.36 3.84
N LEU A 35 6.48 25.14 4.14
CA LEU A 35 5.17 24.92 4.73
C LEU A 35 5.08 25.45 6.16
N THR A 36 4.02 26.21 6.41
CA THR A 36 3.55 26.47 7.78
C THR A 36 2.61 25.34 8.18
N ILE A 37 2.81 24.74 9.35
CA ILE A 37 2.04 23.56 9.79
C ILE A 37 1.01 23.97 10.85
N THR A 38 -0.20 24.34 10.40
CA THR A 38 -1.30 24.74 11.29
C THR A 38 -2.62 24.08 10.91
N VAL A 39 -3.63 24.17 11.78
CA VAL A 39 -4.98 23.65 11.51
C VAL A 39 -5.64 24.40 10.35
N GLU A 40 -5.38 25.69 10.19
CA GLU A 40 -5.89 26.50 9.09
C GLU A 40 -5.29 26.07 7.75
N GLU A 41 -3.98 25.78 7.73
CA GLU A 41 -3.28 25.21 6.58
C GLU A 41 -3.83 23.83 6.22
N TRP A 42 -4.13 23.02 7.25
CA TRP A 42 -4.78 21.72 7.06
C TRP A 42 -6.16 21.86 6.42
N ASP A 43 -7.01 22.76 6.90
CA ASP A 43 -8.34 23.00 6.33
C ASP A 43 -8.22 23.43 4.85
N ARG A 44 -7.24 24.28 4.52
CA ARG A 44 -7.00 24.71 3.13
C ARG A 44 -6.54 23.56 2.24
N TRP A 45 -5.55 22.78 2.67
CA TRP A 45 -5.07 21.63 1.90
C TRP A 45 -6.16 20.56 1.75
N ARG A 46 -7.01 20.38 2.77
CA ARG A 46 -8.14 19.47 2.74
C ARG A 46 -9.16 19.88 1.67
N ALA A 47 -9.48 21.17 1.56
CA ALA A 47 -10.41 21.71 0.59
C ALA A 47 -9.82 21.87 -0.83
N ALA A 48 -8.51 22.02 -0.97
CA ALA A 48 -7.86 22.25 -2.25
C ALA A 48 -8.00 21.06 -3.21
N ASN A 49 -8.20 21.31 -4.51
CA ASN A 49 -8.19 20.28 -5.54
C ASN A 49 -7.12 20.56 -6.62
N PRO A 50 -5.83 20.38 -6.30
CA PRO A 50 -4.76 20.69 -7.22
C PRO A 50 -4.76 19.78 -8.45
N ARG A 51 -4.47 20.37 -9.62
CA ARG A 51 -4.34 19.64 -10.89
C ARG A 51 -2.89 19.25 -11.20
N GLY A 52 -1.92 20.06 -10.75
CA GLY A 52 -0.50 19.83 -10.98
C GLY A 52 0.07 18.71 -10.12
N ARG A 53 1.01 17.94 -10.68
CA ARG A 53 1.71 16.85 -9.97
C ARG A 53 2.38 17.32 -8.69
N ARG A 54 3.09 18.46 -8.77
CA ARG A 54 3.81 19.08 -7.67
C ARG A 54 2.89 19.41 -6.48
N ASP A 55 1.80 20.12 -6.74
CA ASP A 55 0.83 20.50 -5.69
C ASP A 55 0.10 19.29 -5.10
N ARG A 56 -0.21 18.27 -5.93
CA ARG A 56 -0.77 16.99 -5.44
C ARG A 56 0.19 16.26 -4.52
N ALA A 57 1.48 16.22 -4.86
CA ALA A 57 2.51 15.62 -4.04
C ALA A 57 2.66 16.34 -2.69
N LEU A 58 2.67 17.67 -2.71
CA LEU A 58 2.77 18.47 -1.49
C LEU A 58 1.51 18.32 -0.62
N LYS A 59 0.31 18.32 -1.22
CA LYS A 59 -0.96 18.02 -0.53
C LYS A 59 -0.92 16.65 0.12
N CYS A 60 -0.48 15.62 -0.61
CA CYS A 60 -0.36 14.25 -0.11
C CYS A 60 0.56 14.20 1.13
N LEU A 61 1.76 14.76 1.02
CA LEU A 61 2.73 14.81 2.12
C LEU A 61 2.16 15.55 3.33
N PHE A 62 1.60 16.74 3.11
CA PHE A 62 1.03 17.55 4.18
C PHE A 62 -0.06 16.79 4.92
N LEU A 63 -1.11 16.34 4.22
CA LEU A 63 -2.25 15.68 4.84
C LEU A 63 -1.87 14.35 5.49
N ASN A 64 -1.00 13.56 4.88
CA ASN A 64 -0.57 12.29 5.45
C ASN A 64 0.25 12.46 6.74
N ARG A 65 0.94 13.59 6.91
CA ARG A 65 1.69 13.88 8.14
C ARG A 65 0.88 14.61 9.20
N THR A 66 -0.20 15.29 8.83
CA THR A 66 -0.99 16.15 9.74
C THR A 66 -2.40 15.62 10.04
N THR A 67 -2.84 14.56 9.36
CA THR A 67 -4.17 13.94 9.59
C THR A 67 -4.03 12.74 10.52
N PHE A 68 -5.03 12.51 11.38
CA PHE A 68 -5.05 11.34 12.26
C PHE A 68 -4.88 10.05 11.46
N SER A 69 -3.99 9.16 11.92
CA SER A 69 -3.56 7.94 11.22
C SER A 69 -3.01 8.14 9.79
N GLY A 70 -2.70 9.38 9.40
CA GLY A 70 -2.20 9.71 8.05
C GLY A 70 -3.22 9.50 6.94
N ILE A 71 -4.50 9.41 7.28
CA ILE A 71 -5.59 9.15 6.34
C ILE A 71 -5.74 10.35 5.38
N LEU A 72 -5.64 10.10 4.08
CA LEU A 72 -5.76 11.14 3.05
C LEU A 72 -7.22 11.47 2.72
N HIS A 73 -8.10 10.48 2.77
CA HIS A 73 -9.50 10.57 2.31
C HIS A 73 -10.50 10.31 3.43
N GLY A 74 -11.77 10.62 3.23
CA GLY A 74 -12.78 10.43 4.27
C GLY A 74 -12.76 11.48 5.39
N ARG A 75 -13.13 11.06 6.62
CA ARG A 75 -13.56 11.97 7.72
C ARG A 75 -12.53 12.22 8.81
N ALA A 76 -11.32 11.68 8.68
CA ALA A 76 -10.28 11.88 9.68
C ALA A 76 -9.91 13.36 9.82
N GLY A 77 -9.85 13.84 11.06
CA GLY A 77 -9.46 15.21 11.37
C GLY A 77 -7.94 15.39 11.56
N PRO A 78 -7.48 16.63 11.79
CA PRO A 78 -6.07 16.90 12.07
C PRO A 78 -5.60 16.20 13.33
N ILE A 79 -4.33 15.79 13.35
CA ILE A 79 -3.66 15.27 14.55
C ILE A 79 -3.79 16.31 15.66
N GLY A 80 -4.12 15.84 16.86
CA GLY A 80 -4.32 16.70 18.02
C GLY A 80 -5.71 17.30 18.14
N GLY A 81 -6.58 17.06 17.17
CA GLY A 81 -7.94 17.60 17.12
C GLY A 81 -7.95 19.09 16.77
N ARG A 82 -9.12 19.63 16.42
CA ARG A 82 -9.23 21.03 15.95
C ARG A 82 -8.80 22.05 17.01
N ALA A 83 -9.04 21.76 18.29
CA ALA A 83 -8.66 22.64 19.40
C ALA A 83 -7.17 22.53 19.78
N GLN A 84 -6.42 21.57 19.23
CA GLN A 84 -5.00 21.34 19.51
C GLN A 84 -4.67 21.19 21.02
N THR A 85 -5.57 20.60 21.79
CA THR A 85 -5.41 20.39 23.25
C THR A 85 -4.82 19.03 23.61
N SER A 86 -4.58 18.17 22.62
CA SER A 86 -3.96 16.86 22.82
C SER A 86 -2.46 16.95 23.10
N LYS A 87 -1.89 15.90 23.70
CA LYS A 87 -0.43 15.72 23.83
C LYS A 87 0.30 15.77 22.47
N TYR A 88 -0.37 15.35 21.40
CA TYR A 88 0.18 15.33 20.05
C TYR A 88 -0.37 16.52 19.26
N THR A 89 0.48 17.48 18.94
CA THR A 89 0.17 18.63 18.08
C THR A 89 0.14 18.23 16.60
N ILE A 90 -0.44 19.08 15.75
CA ILE A 90 -0.60 18.81 14.32
C ILE A 90 0.72 18.56 13.58
N ASP A 91 1.81 19.17 14.05
CA ASP A 91 3.15 19.10 13.48
C ASP A 91 4.02 17.97 14.07
N CYS A 92 3.51 17.19 15.04
CA CYS A 92 4.34 16.21 15.76
C CYS A 92 4.93 15.10 14.88
N ARG A 93 4.45 14.93 13.64
CA ARG A 93 4.99 13.99 12.63
C ARG A 93 5.74 14.67 11.49
N PHE A 94 5.92 15.98 11.55
CA PHE A 94 6.58 16.81 10.55
C PHE A 94 8.09 17.01 10.85
N GLY A 95 8.78 15.93 11.19
CA GLY A 95 10.23 15.95 11.44
C GLY A 95 11.02 16.17 10.15
N LEU A 96 11.31 17.44 9.81
CA LEU A 96 11.86 17.87 8.52
C LEU A 96 13.14 17.13 8.13
N GLU A 97 14.12 16.98 9.02
CA GLU A 97 15.35 16.24 8.74
C GLU A 97 15.08 14.77 8.39
N GLY A 98 14.15 14.14 9.12
CA GLY A 98 13.76 12.75 8.91
C GLY A 98 13.04 12.54 7.58
N LEU A 99 12.15 13.45 7.23
CA LEU A 99 11.42 13.44 5.96
C LEU A 99 12.38 13.69 4.79
N THR A 100 13.25 14.69 4.91
CA THR A 100 14.28 15.02 3.91
C THR A 100 15.16 13.83 3.61
N ARG A 101 15.68 13.16 4.64
CA ARG A 101 16.51 11.96 4.48
C ARG A 101 15.78 10.84 3.74
N ARG A 102 14.50 10.61 4.07
CA ARG A 102 13.69 9.57 3.41
C ARG A 102 13.40 9.92 1.95
N ILE A 103 13.06 11.17 1.66
CA ILE A 103 12.82 11.63 0.28
C ILE A 103 14.10 11.52 -0.56
N ASN A 104 15.25 11.91 -0.02
CA ASN A 104 16.54 11.72 -0.69
C ASN A 104 16.83 10.24 -0.95
N GLY A 105 16.56 9.33 0.00
CA GLY A 105 16.72 7.90 -0.22
C GLY A 105 15.85 7.35 -1.36
N VAL A 106 14.64 7.88 -1.56
CA VAL A 106 13.80 7.53 -2.71
C VAL A 106 14.40 8.08 -4.02
N ALA A 107 14.87 9.32 -4.01
CA ALA A 107 15.55 9.92 -5.16
C ALA A 107 16.82 9.17 -5.56
N GLU A 108 17.59 8.67 -4.58
CA GLU A 108 18.78 7.85 -4.80
C GLU A 108 18.44 6.55 -5.54
N LEU A 109 17.34 5.88 -5.16
CA LEU A 109 16.85 4.69 -5.86
C LEU A 109 16.51 5.01 -7.32
N ALA A 110 15.87 6.16 -7.58
CA ALA A 110 15.56 6.59 -8.94
C ALA A 110 16.83 6.94 -9.74
N SER A 111 17.77 7.71 -9.17
CA SER A 111 19.01 8.09 -9.84
C SER A 111 19.93 6.91 -10.12
N ALA A 112 19.88 5.87 -9.28
CA ALA A 112 20.60 4.62 -9.48
C ALA A 112 19.90 3.68 -10.50
N GLY A 113 18.79 4.09 -11.10
CA GLY A 113 18.01 3.28 -12.03
C GLY A 113 17.21 2.15 -11.37
N ARG A 114 17.15 2.08 -10.04
CA ARG A 114 16.43 1.03 -9.30
C ARG A 114 14.93 1.30 -9.23
N LEU A 115 14.51 2.57 -9.28
CA LEU A 115 13.11 2.97 -9.44
C LEU A 115 12.93 3.63 -10.81
N LEU A 116 12.26 2.93 -11.73
CA LEU A 116 12.17 3.36 -13.13
C LEU A 116 11.02 4.33 -13.38
N ASP A 117 9.90 4.16 -12.69
CA ASP A 117 8.71 4.98 -12.89
C ASP A 117 7.72 4.85 -11.73
N VAL A 118 6.76 5.77 -11.71
CA VAL A 118 5.58 5.72 -10.86
C VAL A 118 4.35 5.94 -11.74
N TRP A 119 3.39 5.01 -11.67
CA TRP A 119 2.16 5.03 -12.45
C TRP A 119 0.96 5.45 -11.60
N GLN A 120 0.15 6.35 -12.13
CA GLN A 120 -1.20 6.58 -11.64
C GLN A 120 -2.15 5.70 -12.47
N ALA A 121 -2.53 4.53 -11.95
CA ALA A 121 -3.35 3.54 -12.65
C ALA A 121 -3.92 2.51 -11.68
N ASP A 122 -5.08 1.93 -12.04
CA ASP A 122 -5.60 0.74 -11.37
C ASP A 122 -4.77 -0.52 -11.71
N TRP A 123 -5.04 -1.60 -10.99
CA TRP A 123 -4.30 -2.86 -11.13
C TRP A 123 -4.43 -3.49 -12.53
N ARG A 124 -5.61 -3.43 -13.18
CA ARG A 124 -5.82 -4.01 -14.53
C ARG A 124 -4.94 -3.30 -15.54
N THR A 125 -5.00 -1.98 -15.52
CA THR A 125 -4.18 -1.11 -16.36
C THR A 125 -2.70 -1.34 -16.09
N CYS A 126 -2.29 -1.57 -14.83
CA CYS A 126 -0.91 -1.90 -14.51
C CYS A 126 -0.46 -3.23 -15.11
N LEU A 127 -1.24 -4.30 -14.98
CA LEU A 127 -0.91 -5.61 -15.56
C LEU A 127 -0.80 -5.54 -17.09
N GLN A 128 -1.72 -4.81 -17.74
CA GLN A 128 -1.65 -4.56 -19.17
C GLN A 128 -0.36 -3.82 -19.55
N ARG A 129 -0.03 -2.72 -18.84
CA ARG A 129 1.20 -1.95 -19.11
C ARG A 129 2.46 -2.74 -18.86
N VAL A 130 2.46 -3.64 -17.87
CA VAL A 130 3.60 -4.55 -17.64
C VAL A 130 3.80 -5.42 -18.87
N SER A 131 2.73 -6.04 -19.37
CA SER A 131 2.78 -6.89 -20.56
C SER A 131 3.22 -6.11 -21.81
N GLU A 132 2.70 -4.90 -22.03
CA GLU A 132 3.04 -4.06 -23.18
C GLU A 132 4.49 -3.54 -23.13
N ARG A 133 4.96 -3.12 -21.95
CA ARG A 133 6.26 -2.47 -21.79
C ARG A 133 7.40 -3.47 -21.54
N PHE A 134 7.11 -4.62 -20.96
CA PHE A 134 8.09 -5.61 -20.52
C PHE A 134 7.83 -7.01 -21.03
N GLY A 135 6.91 -7.21 -21.99
CA GLY A 135 6.64 -8.53 -22.59
C GLY A 135 7.80 -9.13 -23.38
N PHE A 136 8.94 -8.44 -23.47
CA PHE A 136 10.20 -9.00 -23.98
C PHE A 136 11.02 -9.72 -22.90
N LEU A 137 10.65 -9.57 -21.61
CA LEU A 137 11.25 -10.29 -20.49
C LEU A 137 10.56 -11.63 -20.30
N GLU A 138 11.29 -12.60 -19.76
CA GLU A 138 10.74 -13.89 -19.38
C GLU A 138 9.88 -13.74 -18.11
N ASP A 139 8.87 -14.59 -17.95
CA ASP A 139 7.90 -14.51 -16.83
C ASP A 139 8.53 -14.50 -15.44
N HIS A 140 9.69 -15.16 -15.32
CA HIS A 140 10.42 -15.31 -14.08
C HIS A 140 11.28 -14.09 -13.71
N GLU A 141 11.50 -13.18 -14.65
CA GLU A 141 12.24 -11.92 -14.48
C GLU A 141 11.34 -10.80 -13.93
N VAL A 142 10.02 -10.96 -14.04
CA VAL A 142 9.02 -10.03 -13.51
C VAL A 142 8.39 -10.61 -12.25
N VAL A 143 8.34 -9.81 -11.19
CA VAL A 143 7.60 -10.15 -9.96
C VAL A 143 6.65 -9.00 -9.63
N ILE A 144 5.38 -9.32 -9.47
CA ILE A 144 4.32 -8.36 -9.17
C ILE A 144 3.94 -8.49 -7.70
N TYR A 145 4.08 -7.41 -6.94
CA TYR A 145 3.57 -7.33 -5.57
C TYR A 145 2.24 -6.56 -5.56
N LEU A 146 1.21 -7.14 -4.94
CA LEU A 146 -0.11 -6.55 -4.84
C LEU A 146 -0.54 -6.46 -3.37
N ASP A 147 -1.03 -5.27 -2.99
CA ASP A 147 -1.62 -4.99 -1.67
C ASP A 147 -2.98 -4.29 -1.85
N PRO A 148 -4.00 -5.02 -2.35
CA PRO A 148 -5.32 -4.46 -2.63
C PRO A 148 -6.06 -4.02 -1.36
N PRO A 149 -7.10 -3.17 -1.48
CA PRO A 149 -7.90 -2.73 -0.33
C PRO A 149 -8.46 -3.92 0.47
N TYR A 150 -8.43 -3.87 1.79
CA TYR A 150 -8.97 -4.96 2.62
C TYR A 150 -10.51 -5.07 2.57
N VAL A 151 -11.03 -6.30 2.59
CA VAL A 151 -12.47 -6.60 2.50
C VAL A 151 -13.31 -5.86 3.57
N ASP A 152 -12.93 -5.94 4.86
CA ASP A 152 -13.73 -5.36 5.95
C ASP A 152 -13.43 -3.87 6.23
N LYS A 153 -12.22 -3.40 5.89
CA LYS A 153 -11.74 -2.05 6.26
C LYS A 153 -11.83 -1.05 5.10
N ALA A 154 -12.36 -1.48 3.97
CA ALA A 154 -12.35 -0.74 2.71
C ALA A 154 -13.05 0.63 2.82
N LEU A 155 -14.24 0.68 3.43
CA LEU A 155 -15.13 1.84 3.38
C LEU A 155 -14.63 3.09 4.15
N TRP A 156 -13.70 2.92 5.09
CA TRP A 156 -13.24 4.03 5.95
C TRP A 156 -11.81 4.49 5.64
N LEU A 157 -10.99 3.65 4.98
CA LEU A 157 -9.56 3.90 4.78
C LEU A 157 -9.20 4.27 3.34
N TYR A 158 -9.95 3.77 2.35
CA TYR A 158 -9.62 3.94 0.93
C TYR A 158 -10.77 4.63 0.20
N GLU A 159 -10.45 5.65 -0.61
CA GLU A 159 -11.41 6.24 -1.54
C GLU A 159 -11.72 5.26 -2.69
N TRP A 160 -10.69 4.56 -3.18
CA TRP A 160 -10.81 3.48 -4.15
C TRP A 160 -10.83 2.12 -3.45
N SER A 161 -11.95 1.81 -2.78
CA SER A 161 -12.18 0.49 -2.21
C SER A 161 -12.59 -0.53 -3.27
N PHE A 162 -12.30 -1.81 -3.02
CA PHE A 162 -12.80 -2.90 -3.84
C PHE A 162 -14.15 -3.36 -3.30
N ASP A 163 -15.07 -3.69 -4.20
CA ASP A 163 -16.23 -4.51 -3.87
C ASP A 163 -15.89 -6.00 -4.08
N SER A 164 -16.86 -6.88 -3.78
CA SER A 164 -16.70 -8.32 -3.94
C SER A 164 -16.42 -8.75 -5.38
N GLU A 165 -16.96 -8.03 -6.37
CA GLU A 165 -16.75 -8.34 -7.79
C GLU A 165 -15.31 -8.01 -8.19
N GLU A 166 -14.79 -6.88 -7.71
CA GLU A 166 -13.43 -6.44 -7.97
C GLU A 166 -12.40 -7.38 -7.33
N HIS A 167 -12.63 -7.83 -6.10
CA HIS A 167 -11.84 -8.89 -5.46
C HIS A 167 -11.82 -10.18 -6.28
N SER A 168 -13.00 -10.60 -6.76
CA SER A 168 -13.15 -11.82 -7.55
C SER A 168 -12.47 -11.71 -8.92
N ALA A 169 -12.55 -10.52 -9.55
CA ALA A 169 -11.92 -10.23 -10.83
C ALA A 169 -10.40 -10.26 -10.71
N LEU A 170 -9.84 -9.64 -9.66
CA LEU A 170 -8.40 -9.70 -9.39
C LEU A 170 -7.94 -11.15 -9.21
N ALA A 171 -8.66 -11.93 -8.41
CA ALA A 171 -8.35 -13.34 -8.21
C ALA A 171 -8.39 -14.12 -9.54
N SER A 172 -9.43 -13.92 -10.36
CA SER A 172 -9.54 -14.61 -11.66
C SER A 172 -8.36 -14.31 -12.56
N VAL A 173 -7.95 -13.04 -12.69
CA VAL A 173 -6.83 -12.63 -13.56
C VAL A 173 -5.51 -13.21 -13.05
N LEU A 174 -5.24 -13.13 -11.75
CA LEU A 174 -3.99 -13.67 -11.19
C LEU A 174 -3.89 -15.19 -11.29
N LEU A 175 -5.04 -15.89 -11.19
CA LEU A 175 -5.12 -17.34 -11.22
C LEU A 175 -5.05 -17.94 -12.63
N LYS A 176 -5.60 -17.24 -13.62
CA LYS A 176 -5.86 -17.81 -14.95
C LYS A 176 -5.10 -17.12 -16.08
N ASP A 177 -4.88 -15.82 -15.94
CA ASP A 177 -4.51 -14.97 -17.09
C ASP A 177 -3.11 -14.33 -16.91
N THR A 178 -2.47 -14.52 -15.76
CA THR A 178 -1.14 -13.95 -15.47
C THR A 178 -0.07 -15.03 -15.46
N GLU A 179 0.90 -14.90 -16.38
CA GLU A 179 2.06 -15.79 -16.47
C GLU A 179 3.21 -15.34 -15.55
N TYR A 180 3.25 -14.04 -15.21
CA TYR A 180 4.25 -13.47 -14.31
C TYR A 180 4.19 -14.03 -12.87
N ARG A 181 5.34 -13.99 -12.19
CA ARG A 181 5.38 -14.27 -10.75
C ARG A 181 4.67 -13.17 -9.99
N TRP A 182 3.90 -13.52 -8.97
CA TRP A 182 3.22 -12.56 -8.13
C TRP A 182 3.15 -12.97 -6.66
N LEU A 183 3.06 -11.96 -5.80
CA LEU A 183 2.84 -12.08 -4.36
C LEU A 183 1.76 -11.07 -3.96
N LEU A 184 0.79 -11.54 -3.21
CA LEU A 184 -0.39 -10.81 -2.80
C LEU A 184 -0.50 -10.82 -1.27
N SER A 185 -0.73 -9.66 -0.65
CA SER A 185 -1.03 -9.53 0.77
C SER A 185 -2.50 -9.19 1.02
N TYR A 186 -3.11 -9.83 2.01
CA TYR A 186 -4.48 -9.56 2.47
C TYR A 186 -4.60 -9.72 3.99
N ASP A 187 -5.63 -9.11 4.57
CA ASP A 187 -6.14 -9.49 5.89
C ASP A 187 -6.71 -10.91 5.81
N ASP A 188 -6.55 -11.70 6.87
CA ASP A 188 -7.10 -13.05 6.92
C ASP A 188 -8.63 -13.02 7.01
N HIS A 189 -9.29 -13.26 5.88
CA HIS A 189 -10.73 -13.17 5.74
C HIS A 189 -11.31 -14.35 4.94
N GLY A 190 -12.48 -14.84 5.33
CA GLY A 190 -13.13 -16.00 4.71
C GLY A 190 -13.28 -15.86 3.18
N ALA A 191 -13.73 -14.69 2.71
CA ALA A 191 -13.86 -14.42 1.26
C ALA A 191 -12.53 -14.52 0.50
N VAL A 192 -11.42 -14.06 1.10
CA VAL A 192 -10.08 -14.17 0.47
C VAL A 192 -9.63 -15.63 0.45
N ARG A 193 -9.86 -16.37 1.54
CA ARG A 193 -9.59 -17.82 1.58
C ARG A 193 -10.40 -18.58 0.54
N ASP A 194 -11.66 -18.23 0.32
CA ASP A 194 -12.51 -18.87 -0.68
C ASP A 194 -12.00 -18.61 -2.10
N LEU A 195 -11.50 -17.41 -2.39
CA LEU A 195 -10.90 -17.07 -3.68
C LEU A 195 -9.59 -17.84 -3.95
N TYR A 196 -8.69 -17.91 -2.96
CA TYR A 196 -7.32 -18.35 -3.20
C TYR A 196 -6.93 -19.71 -2.57
N CYS A 197 -7.48 -20.12 -1.43
CA CYS A 197 -7.01 -21.36 -0.79
C CYS A 197 -7.39 -22.61 -1.58
N GLY A 198 -6.39 -23.39 -1.98
CA GLY A 198 -6.55 -24.67 -2.67
C GLY A 198 -6.62 -24.58 -4.19
N GLN A 199 -6.38 -23.41 -4.77
CA GLN A 199 -6.24 -23.27 -6.21
C GLN A 199 -4.92 -23.89 -6.69
N HIS A 200 -4.94 -24.47 -7.88
CA HIS A 200 -3.75 -25.07 -8.48
C HIS A 200 -2.70 -24.01 -8.83
N GLY A 201 -1.41 -24.36 -8.72
CA GLY A 201 -0.31 -23.48 -9.12
C GLY A 201 0.01 -22.34 -8.14
N GLN A 202 -0.64 -22.29 -6.98
CA GLN A 202 -0.36 -21.26 -5.98
C GLN A 202 -0.32 -21.80 -4.55
N THR A 203 0.34 -21.04 -3.69
CA THR A 203 0.46 -21.31 -2.27
C THR A 203 -0.18 -20.18 -1.47
N THR A 204 -1.00 -20.53 -0.47
CA THR A 204 -1.48 -19.58 0.53
C THR A 204 -0.71 -19.80 1.84
N LEU A 205 -0.18 -18.71 2.38
CA LEU A 205 0.56 -18.66 3.63
C LEU A 205 -0.24 -17.84 4.64
N HIS A 206 -0.31 -18.33 5.87
CA HIS A 206 -0.89 -17.61 6.98
C HIS A 206 0.23 -17.07 7.87
N VAL A 207 0.20 -15.76 8.08
CA VAL A 207 1.19 -15.00 8.85
C VAL A 207 0.49 -14.45 10.10
N SER A 208 0.96 -14.84 11.28
CA SER A 208 0.41 -14.32 12.53
C SER A 208 1.28 -13.20 13.07
N HIS A 209 0.79 -11.96 13.00
CA HIS A 209 1.45 -10.84 13.64
C HIS A 209 0.97 -10.68 15.08
N ARG A 210 1.88 -10.93 16.03
CA ARG A 210 1.69 -10.57 17.44
C ARG A 210 2.05 -9.09 17.61
N TYR A 211 1.10 -8.18 17.45
CA TYR A 211 1.30 -6.79 17.80
C TYR A 211 1.06 -6.57 19.30
N THR A 212 2.05 -6.00 19.99
CA THR A 212 1.85 -5.30 21.26
C THR A 212 1.61 -3.83 20.92
N ALA A 213 0.35 -3.41 20.79
CA ALA A 213 0.07 -1.98 20.78
C ALA A 213 0.42 -1.45 22.19
N ALA A 214 1.35 -0.49 22.27
CA ALA A 214 1.70 0.14 23.53
C ALA A 214 0.47 0.83 24.11
N GLY A 215 -0.18 0.20 25.10
CA GLY A 215 -1.32 0.77 25.82
C GLY A 215 -2.60 -0.07 25.84
N SER A 216 -2.69 -1.21 25.15
CA SER A 216 -3.81 -2.15 25.30
C SER A 216 -3.37 -3.45 25.94
N GLU A 217 -3.91 -3.80 27.12
CA GLU A 217 -3.64 -5.07 27.81
C GLU A 217 -4.05 -6.32 26.99
N LYS A 218 -4.87 -6.13 25.94
CA LYS A 218 -5.23 -7.18 24.98
C LYS A 218 -4.25 -7.21 23.82
N ARG A 219 -3.52 -8.32 23.68
CA ARG A 219 -2.80 -8.68 22.46
C ARG A 219 -3.82 -8.92 21.34
N THR A 220 -3.99 -7.96 20.44
CA THR A 220 -4.71 -8.22 19.18
C THR A 220 -3.75 -8.95 18.25
N VAL A 221 -4.04 -10.22 17.98
CA VAL A 221 -3.43 -10.94 16.87
C VAL A 221 -4.09 -10.42 15.61
N LYS A 222 -3.28 -9.92 14.68
CA LYS A 222 -3.75 -9.59 13.33
C LYS A 222 -3.15 -10.64 12.42
N ASP A 223 -4.00 -11.53 11.93
CA ASP A 223 -3.59 -12.55 10.99
C ASP A 223 -3.69 -11.98 9.57
N GLU A 224 -2.66 -12.27 8.77
CA GLU A 224 -2.53 -11.85 7.38
C GLU A 224 -2.34 -13.09 6.50
N LEU A 225 -2.86 -13.01 5.28
CA LEU A 225 -2.66 -14.01 4.26
C LEU A 225 -1.70 -13.47 3.22
N LEU A 226 -0.70 -14.28 2.88
CA LEU A 226 0.10 -14.11 1.67
C LEU A 226 -0.30 -15.17 0.67
N VAL A 227 -0.58 -14.77 -0.57
CA VAL A 227 -0.88 -15.70 -1.67
C VAL A 227 0.15 -15.48 -2.76
N THR A 228 0.66 -16.55 -3.34
CA THR A 228 1.70 -16.44 -4.38
C THR A 228 1.75 -17.65 -5.30
N ASN A 229 2.11 -17.42 -6.56
CA ASN A 229 2.48 -18.46 -7.53
C ASN A 229 4.01 -18.72 -7.59
N LEU A 230 4.80 -18.18 -6.64
CA LEU A 230 6.23 -18.40 -6.61
C LEU A 230 6.54 -19.90 -6.50
N PRO A 231 7.48 -20.43 -7.32
CA PRO A 231 7.73 -21.87 -7.41
C PRO A 231 8.36 -22.44 -6.12
N THR A 232 9.08 -21.61 -5.37
CA THR A 232 9.76 -22.01 -4.14
C THR A 232 9.43 -21.03 -3.04
N ILE A 233 8.86 -21.55 -1.95
CA ILE A 233 8.64 -20.79 -0.72
C ILE A 233 9.79 -21.09 0.24
N PRO A 234 10.54 -20.08 0.71
CA PRO A 234 11.65 -20.32 1.63
C PRO A 234 11.11 -20.89 2.97
N PRO A 235 11.81 -21.81 3.65
CA PRO A 235 11.36 -22.26 4.96
C PRO A 235 11.42 -21.12 5.97
N SER A 236 10.37 -20.95 6.77
CA SER A 236 10.32 -19.93 7.83
C SER A 236 9.30 -20.28 8.92
N ASP A 237 9.66 -20.03 10.18
CA ASP A 237 8.73 -20.14 11.32
C ASP A 237 7.75 -18.95 11.40
N ARG A 238 7.86 -17.97 10.49
CA ARG A 238 7.01 -16.77 10.47
C ARG A 238 5.65 -17.01 9.83
N TYR A 239 5.48 -18.11 9.11
CA TYR A 239 4.24 -18.44 8.45
C TYR A 239 4.01 -19.94 8.36
N ARG A 240 2.75 -20.31 8.14
CA ARG A 240 2.34 -21.69 7.87
C ARG A 240 1.66 -21.76 6.51
N ILE A 241 1.92 -22.81 5.75
CA ILE A 241 1.19 -23.08 4.51
C ILE A 241 -0.22 -23.53 4.88
N LEU A 242 -1.23 -22.93 4.26
CA LEU A 242 -2.61 -23.39 4.38
C LEU A 242 -2.87 -24.47 3.34
N ASP A 243 -3.02 -25.71 3.81
CA ASP A 243 -3.25 -26.88 2.96
C ASP A 243 -4.74 -26.94 2.51
N PRO A 244 -5.02 -27.10 1.20
CA PRO A 244 -6.37 -27.37 0.69
C PRO A 244 -7.10 -28.52 1.41
N GLN A 245 -6.40 -29.54 1.91
CA GLN A 245 -7.01 -30.77 2.44
C GLN A 245 -7.59 -30.64 3.85
N ASN A 246 -7.36 -29.53 4.57
CA ASN A 246 -7.82 -29.35 5.95
C ASN A 246 -9.15 -28.57 6.09
N ARG A 247 -9.85 -28.24 4.99
CA ARG A 247 -11.12 -27.50 5.01
C ARG A 247 -12.21 -28.15 5.90
N THR A 248 -12.17 -29.47 6.10
CA THR A 248 -13.21 -30.20 6.85
C THR A 248 -13.10 -30.07 8.37
N LYS A 249 -11.93 -29.72 8.93
CA LYS A 249 -11.75 -29.60 10.40
C LYS A 249 -11.96 -28.20 10.96
N GLN A 250 -11.97 -27.16 10.12
CA GLN A 250 -12.08 -25.78 10.59
C GLN A 250 -13.54 -25.30 10.73
N ARG A 251 -14.51 -25.96 10.10
CA ARG A 251 -15.95 -25.64 10.20
C ARG A 251 -16.64 -26.18 11.46
N GLU A 252 -15.93 -26.91 12.31
CA GLU A 252 -16.47 -27.46 13.57
C GLU A 252 -16.10 -26.63 14.81
N LEU A 253 -15.46 -25.46 14.65
CA LEU A 253 -15.01 -24.62 15.76
C LEU A 253 -15.48 -23.15 15.70
N ASP A 254 -16.41 -22.83 14.79
CA ASP A 254 -17.14 -21.55 14.78
C ASP A 254 -18.57 -21.73 15.32
#